data_AF-A0A950WCZ0-F1
#
_entry.id   AF-A0A950WCZ0-F1
#
_cell.length_a   1.000
_cell.length_b   1.000
_cell.length_c   1.000
_cell.angle_alpha   90.00
_cell.angle_beta   90.00
_cell.angle_gamma   90.00
#
_symmetry.space_group_name_H-M   'P 1'
#
loop_
_entity.id
_entity.type
_entity.pdbx_description
1 polymer ?
#
loop_
_entity_poly.entity_id
_entity_poly.type
_entity_poly.pdbx_seq_one_letter_code
_entity_poly.pdbx_strand_id
1 'polypeptide(L)'
;MEKWDARLLLPETRTDEYSRNVVELESRRHLHRKVKELIQLTHSTLTTSEIQQRLHLCTTLFGSGFGVQLMRSLHHSDQTDRQAIVWLLTILNDQETIPLLQYISLNKQFPRSVRLSASLALAGMGATRETTDNYRRIHLYAIS
;
A
#
# COMPACT_ATOMS: atom_id res chain seq x y z
N MET A 1 -28.98 56.77 -20.62
CA MET A 1 -29.67 56.26 -19.42
C MET A 1 -30.21 54.90 -19.80
N GLU A 2 -29.96 53.77 -19.16
CA GLU A 2 -29.30 53.40 -17.91
C GLU A 2 -28.83 51.94 -18.05
N LYS A 3 -27.77 51.62 -17.30
CA LYS A 3 -27.20 50.29 -17.04
C LYS A 3 -28.28 49.33 -16.52
N TRP A 4 -28.13 48.01 -16.73
CA TRP A 4 -28.18 46.99 -15.66
C TRP A 4 -27.56 45.66 -16.15
N ASP A 5 -26.43 45.33 -15.54
CA ASP A 5 -25.82 44.00 -15.45
C ASP A 5 -26.80 42.93 -14.94
N ALA A 6 -26.58 41.67 -15.31
CA ALA A 6 -26.26 40.59 -14.35
C ALA A 6 -26.49 39.18 -14.92
N ARG A 7 -25.38 38.42 -14.93
CA ARG A 7 -25.26 37.05 -14.41
C ARG A 7 -26.05 35.95 -15.14
N LEU A 8 -25.33 35.12 -15.89
CA LEU A 8 -25.16 33.70 -15.51
C LEU A 8 -23.74 33.27 -15.88
N LEU A 9 -22.83 33.50 -14.92
CA LEU A 9 -21.55 32.84 -14.82
C LEU A 9 -21.81 31.32 -14.77
N LEU A 10 -21.52 30.62 -15.87
CA LEU A 10 -21.37 29.17 -15.80
C LEU A 10 -20.14 28.89 -14.92
N PRO A 11 -20.20 27.94 -13.96
CA PRO A 11 -19.07 27.68 -13.08
C PRO A 11 -17.96 26.96 -13.86
N GLU A 12 -16.82 27.63 -14.05
CA GLU A 12 -15.55 27.09 -14.55
C GLU A 12 -14.92 25.99 -13.66
N THR A 13 -15.60 25.58 -12.58
CA THR A 13 -15.09 24.61 -11.60
C THR A 13 -15.32 23.14 -11.97
N ARG A 14 -16.19 22.82 -12.94
CA ARG A 14 -16.53 21.41 -13.25
C ARG A 14 -15.51 20.67 -14.12
N THR A 15 -14.76 21.36 -14.94
CA THR A 15 -13.77 20.76 -15.85
C THR A 15 -12.49 20.33 -15.14
N ASP A 16 -12.06 21.08 -14.14
CA ASP A 16 -10.87 20.75 -13.33
C ASP A 16 -11.10 19.59 -12.35
N GLU A 17 -12.30 19.47 -11.78
CA GLU A 17 -12.64 18.28 -10.97
C GLU A 17 -12.69 17.02 -11.83
N TYR A 18 -13.24 17.10 -13.04
CA TYR A 18 -13.34 15.93 -13.92
C TYR A 18 -11.96 15.50 -14.45
N SER A 19 -11.10 16.44 -14.85
CA SER A 19 -9.74 16.16 -15.29
C SER A 19 -8.88 15.59 -14.15
N ARG A 20 -8.97 16.15 -12.94
CA ARG A 20 -8.32 15.64 -11.73
C ARG A 20 -8.78 14.22 -11.39
N ASN A 21 -10.09 13.98 -11.44
CA ASN A 21 -10.66 12.65 -11.19
C ASN A 21 -10.18 11.62 -12.23
N VAL A 22 -10.07 12.00 -13.51
CA VAL A 22 -9.55 11.12 -14.57
C VAL A 22 -8.07 10.81 -14.35
N VAL A 23 -7.24 11.79 -14.04
CA VAL A 23 -5.80 11.61 -13.77
C VAL A 23 -5.58 10.77 -12.50
N GLU A 24 -6.38 10.98 -11.45
CA GLU A 24 -6.35 10.16 -10.23
C GLU A 24 -6.82 8.72 -10.48
N LEU A 25 -7.81 8.51 -11.35
CA LEU A 25 -8.27 7.17 -11.73
C LEU A 25 -7.24 6.44 -12.59
N GLU A 26 -6.60 7.13 -13.52
CA GLU A 26 -5.55 6.57 -14.37
C GLU A 26 -4.31 6.21 -13.57
N SER A 27 -3.89 7.05 -12.62
CA SER A 27 -2.77 6.74 -11.72
C SER A 27 -3.08 5.52 -10.84
N ARG A 28 -4.31 5.40 -10.32
CA ARG A 28 -4.77 4.20 -9.59
C ARG A 28 -4.77 2.93 -10.44
N ARG A 29 -5.23 3.02 -11.69
CA ARG A 29 -5.19 1.90 -12.65
C ARG A 29 -3.76 1.51 -13.00
N HIS A 30 -2.89 2.49 -13.20
CA HIS A 30 -1.48 2.27 -13.48
C HIS A 30 -0.77 1.58 -12.31
N LEU A 31 -1.02 2.06 -11.08
CA LEU A 31 -0.51 1.48 -9.85
C LEU A 31 -0.99 0.02 -9.68
N HIS A 32 -2.27 -0.26 -9.89
CA HIS A 32 -2.80 -1.62 -9.82
C HIS A 32 -2.16 -2.55 -10.86
N ARG A 33 -1.99 -2.09 -12.11
CA ARG A 33 -1.28 -2.85 -13.15
C ARG A 33 0.16 -3.14 -12.74
N LYS A 34 0.88 -2.15 -12.21
CA LYS A 34 2.26 -2.32 -11.76
C LYS A 34 2.38 -3.30 -10.60
N VAL A 35 1.47 -3.27 -9.63
CA VAL A 35 1.42 -4.29 -8.56
C VAL A 35 1.23 -5.69 -9.15
N LYS A 36 0.31 -5.85 -10.10
CA LYS A 36 0.03 -7.13 -10.74
C LYS A 36 1.21 -7.65 -11.56
N GLU A 37 1.87 -6.77 -12.32
CA GLU A 37 3.12 -7.07 -13.02
C GLU A 37 4.20 -7.51 -12.04
N LEU A 38 4.35 -6.82 -10.90
CA LEU A 38 5.37 -7.13 -9.93
C LEU A 38 5.13 -8.49 -9.25
N ILE A 39 3.86 -8.82 -8.95
CA ILE A 39 3.47 -10.16 -8.49
C ILE A 39 3.81 -11.22 -9.53
N GLN A 40 3.49 -11.00 -10.81
CA GLN A 40 3.84 -11.94 -11.87
C GLN A 40 5.36 -12.15 -12.01
N LEU A 41 6.14 -11.09 -11.83
CA LEU A 41 7.61 -11.16 -11.89
C LEU A 41 8.19 -11.96 -10.72
N THR A 42 7.53 -12.00 -9.55
CA THR A 42 7.98 -12.86 -8.44
C THR A 42 7.85 -14.35 -8.74
N HIS A 43 6.96 -14.72 -9.66
CA HIS A 43 6.81 -16.11 -10.13
C HIS A 43 7.80 -16.45 -11.27
N SER A 44 8.55 -15.47 -11.76
CA SER A 44 9.55 -15.64 -12.82
C SER A 44 10.94 -15.92 -12.25
N THR A 45 11.90 -16.30 -13.11
CA THR A 45 13.30 -16.56 -12.72
C THR A 45 14.11 -15.29 -12.42
N LEU A 46 13.46 -14.21 -11.95
CA LEU A 46 14.14 -12.96 -11.62
C LEU A 46 14.92 -13.11 -10.32
N THR A 47 16.05 -12.42 -10.23
CA THR A 47 16.82 -12.39 -8.99
C THR A 47 16.14 -11.48 -7.96
N THR A 48 16.34 -11.77 -6.67
CA THR A 48 15.83 -10.93 -5.57
C THR A 48 16.29 -9.47 -5.69
N SER A 49 17.50 -9.25 -6.21
CA SER A 49 18.06 -7.90 -6.40
C SER A 49 17.31 -7.08 -7.46
N GLU A 50 16.88 -7.69 -8.56
CA GLU A 50 16.11 -7.02 -9.61
C GLU A 50 14.70 -6.70 -9.15
N ILE A 51 14.10 -7.58 -8.34
CA ILE A 51 12.78 -7.35 -7.75
C ILE A 51 12.85 -6.20 -6.73
N GLN A 52 13.91 -6.15 -5.91
CA GLN A 52 14.16 -5.03 -5.00
C GLN A 52 14.30 -3.71 -5.76
N GLN A 53 15.09 -3.67 -6.85
CA GLN A 53 15.24 -2.46 -7.67
C GLN A 53 13.90 -2.01 -8.25
N ARG A 54 13.12 -2.92 -8.83
CA ARG A 54 11.79 -2.59 -9.40
C ARG A 54 10.80 -2.13 -8.34
N LEU A 55 10.83 -2.77 -7.18
CA LEU A 55 10.01 -2.38 -6.04
C LEU A 55 10.38 -0.98 -5.55
N HIS A 56 11.68 -0.67 -5.46
CA HIS A 56 12.13 0.65 -5.08
C HIS A 56 11.72 1.71 -6.11
N LEU A 57 11.83 1.42 -7.41
CA LEU A 57 11.31 2.30 -8.47
C LEU A 57 9.79 2.51 -8.35
N CYS A 58 9.02 1.48 -8.00
CA CYS A 58 7.58 1.65 -7.78
C CYS A 58 7.29 2.52 -6.55
N THR A 59 8.08 2.38 -5.47
CA THR A 59 7.92 3.22 -4.28
C THR A 59 8.26 4.68 -4.55
N THR A 60 9.28 4.96 -5.37
CA THR A 60 9.63 6.35 -5.73
C THR A 60 8.60 6.98 -6.66
N LEU A 61 7.99 6.19 -7.55
CA LEU A 61 6.96 6.66 -8.49
C LEU A 61 5.58 6.87 -7.85
N PHE A 62 5.17 6.00 -6.93
CA PHE A 62 3.82 6.00 -6.36
C PHE A 62 3.76 6.41 -4.89
N GLY A 63 4.91 6.58 -4.23
CA GLY A 63 5.01 6.92 -2.82
C GLY A 63 4.41 5.84 -1.91
N SER A 64 3.94 6.26 -0.74
CA SER A 64 3.32 5.38 0.26
C SER A 64 2.00 4.74 -0.19
N GLY A 65 1.39 5.25 -1.26
CA GLY A 65 0.22 4.63 -1.88
C GLY A 65 0.49 3.22 -2.42
N PHE A 66 1.75 2.90 -2.72
CA PHE A 66 2.15 1.58 -3.23
C PHE A 66 1.96 0.48 -2.18
N GLY A 67 2.42 0.70 -0.95
CA GLY A 67 2.27 -0.26 0.15
C GLY A 67 0.80 -0.53 0.47
N VAL A 68 -0.02 0.52 0.51
CA VAL A 68 -1.48 0.42 0.71
C VAL A 68 -2.16 -0.37 -0.40
N GLN A 69 -1.70 -0.27 -1.65
CA GLN A 69 -2.29 -1.06 -2.72
C GLN A 69 -1.85 -2.52 -2.68
N LEU A 70 -0.58 -2.83 -2.35
CA LEU A 70 -0.14 -4.21 -2.14
C LEU A 70 -1.01 -4.90 -1.10
N MET A 71 -1.30 -4.19 -0.02
CA MET A 71 -2.22 -4.61 1.03
C MET A 71 -3.64 -4.88 0.52
N ARG A 72 -4.20 -3.98 -0.30
CA ARG A 72 -5.51 -4.20 -0.92
C ARG A 72 -5.54 -5.42 -1.83
N SER A 73 -4.46 -5.67 -2.58
CA SER A 73 -4.34 -6.85 -3.43
C SER A 73 -4.33 -8.15 -2.62
N LEU A 74 -3.82 -8.14 -1.38
CA LEU A 74 -3.80 -9.30 -0.49
C LEU A 74 -5.21 -9.89 -0.26
N HIS A 75 -6.26 -9.06 -0.28
CA HIS A 75 -7.65 -9.49 -0.12
C HIS A 75 -8.21 -10.23 -1.34
N HIS A 76 -7.79 -9.85 -2.55
CA HIS A 76 -8.37 -10.33 -3.81
C HIS A 76 -7.51 -11.36 -4.53
N SER A 77 -6.30 -11.63 -4.03
CA SER A 77 -5.33 -12.54 -4.63
C SER A 77 -5.52 -14.00 -4.21
N ASP A 78 -5.11 -14.92 -5.09
CA ASP A 78 -5.02 -16.36 -4.83
C ASP A 78 -3.87 -16.69 -3.86
N GLN A 79 -3.78 -17.95 -3.40
CA GLN A 79 -2.80 -18.34 -2.39
C GLN A 79 -1.35 -18.05 -2.81
N THR A 80 -0.97 -18.37 -4.06
CA THR A 80 0.38 -18.13 -4.59
C THR A 80 0.69 -16.64 -4.66
N ASP A 81 -0.27 -15.84 -5.12
CA ASP A 81 -0.13 -14.39 -5.19
C ASP A 81 -0.06 -13.75 -3.81
N ARG A 82 -0.76 -14.29 -2.81
CA ARG A 82 -0.64 -13.81 -1.42
C ARG A 82 0.77 -14.03 -0.87
N GLN A 83 1.40 -15.16 -1.18
CA GLN A 83 2.79 -15.40 -0.76
C GLN A 83 3.75 -14.39 -1.40
N ALA A 84 3.58 -14.14 -2.70
CA ALA A 84 4.32 -13.09 -3.40
C ALA A 84 4.11 -11.72 -2.75
N ILE A 85 2.87 -11.32 -2.49
CA ILE A 85 2.56 -10.03 -1.85
C ILE A 85 3.19 -9.93 -0.46
N VAL A 86 3.11 -10.98 0.36
CA VAL A 86 3.73 -10.98 1.69
C VAL A 86 5.24 -10.81 1.61
N TRP A 87 5.88 -11.50 0.66
CA TRP A 87 7.30 -11.36 0.42
C TRP A 87 7.67 -9.94 -0.06
N LEU A 88 6.89 -9.36 -0.97
CA LEU A 88 7.08 -7.99 -1.42
C LEU A 88 6.91 -6.96 -0.30
N LEU A 89 5.91 -7.13 0.57
CA LEU A 89 5.72 -6.27 1.76
C LEU A 89 6.89 -6.40 2.75
N THR A 90 7.41 -7.62 2.91
CA THR A 90 8.57 -7.88 3.78
C THR A 90 9.83 -7.18 3.26
N ILE A 91 10.08 -7.25 1.96
CA ILE A 91 11.22 -6.58 1.32
C ILE A 91 11.04 -5.05 1.34
N LEU A 92 9.82 -4.58 1.07
CA LEU A 92 9.48 -3.16 1.10
C LEU A 92 9.73 -2.56 2.49
N ASN A 93 9.40 -3.32 3.54
CA ASN A 93 9.52 -2.94 4.96
C ASN A 93 8.99 -1.52 5.27
N ASP A 94 7.92 -1.13 4.60
CA ASP A 94 7.32 0.20 4.74
C ASP A 94 6.55 0.29 6.06
N GLN A 95 7.00 1.19 6.93
CA GLN A 95 6.43 1.40 8.26
C GLN A 95 4.97 1.86 8.21
N GLU A 96 4.55 2.56 7.15
CA GLU A 96 3.16 3.03 7.00
C GLU A 96 2.18 1.87 6.81
N THR A 97 2.64 0.71 6.36
CA THR A 97 1.80 -0.48 6.14
C THR A 97 1.54 -1.27 7.42
N ILE A 98 2.35 -1.09 8.47
CA ILE A 98 2.30 -1.88 9.71
C ILE A 98 0.96 -1.75 10.44
N PRO A 99 0.41 -0.54 10.70
CA PRO A 99 -0.86 -0.42 11.44
C PRO A 99 -2.02 -1.12 10.71
N LEU A 100 -2.03 -1.03 9.39
CA LEU A 100 -3.05 -1.65 8.57
C LEU A 100 -2.88 -3.18 8.53
N LEU A 101 -1.65 -3.69 8.53
CA LEU A 101 -1.37 -5.14 8.62
C LEU A 101 -1.83 -5.71 9.97
N GLN A 102 -1.57 -4.97 11.07
CA GLN A 102 -2.04 -5.35 12.40
C GLN A 102 -3.57 -5.39 12.46
N TYR A 103 -4.24 -4.41 11.87
CA TYR A 103 -5.69 -4.41 11.76
C TYR A 103 -6.21 -5.63 10.99
N ILE A 104 -5.63 -5.96 9.84
CA ILE A 104 -6.03 -7.12 9.03
C ILE A 104 -5.81 -8.41 9.82
N SER A 105 -4.65 -8.58 10.45
CA SER A 105 -4.30 -9.77 11.24
C SER A 105 -5.31 -10.04 12.38
N LEU A 106 -5.74 -9.00 13.07
CA LEU A 106 -6.60 -9.10 14.26
C LEU A 106 -8.10 -9.15 13.93
N ASN A 107 -8.53 -8.52 12.82
CA ASN A 107 -9.95 -8.41 12.49
C ASN A 107 -10.51 -9.72 11.91
N LYS A 108 -11.38 -10.38 12.69
CA LYS A 108 -12.05 -11.65 12.33
C LYS A 108 -12.97 -11.57 11.10
N GLN A 109 -13.32 -10.36 10.63
CA GLN A 109 -14.07 -10.17 9.38
C GLN A 109 -13.26 -10.62 8.15
N PHE A 110 -11.92 -10.65 8.25
CA PHE A 110 -11.09 -11.12 7.16
C PHE A 110 -10.94 -12.65 7.16
N PRO A 111 -10.88 -13.26 5.95
CA PRO A 111 -10.61 -14.69 5.81
C PRO A 111 -9.36 -15.11 6.57
N ARG A 112 -9.36 -16.32 7.14
CA ARG A 112 -8.22 -16.83 7.93
C ARG A 112 -6.91 -16.77 7.15
N SER A 113 -6.92 -17.09 5.86
CA SER A 113 -5.74 -17.04 4.99
C SER A 113 -5.14 -15.64 4.86
N VAL A 114 -6.00 -14.63 4.70
CA VAL A 114 -5.63 -13.21 4.63
C VAL A 114 -5.02 -12.75 5.96
N ARG A 115 -5.65 -13.12 7.08
CA ARG A 115 -5.13 -12.81 8.42
C ARG A 115 -3.76 -13.42 8.67
N LEU A 116 -3.57 -14.69 8.34
CA LEU A 116 -2.29 -15.38 8.49
C LEU A 116 -1.22 -14.77 7.59
N SER A 117 -1.57 -14.39 6.36
CA SER A 117 -0.65 -13.70 5.44
C SER A 117 -0.20 -12.36 6.02
N ALA A 118 -1.13 -11.58 6.58
CA ALA A 118 -0.81 -10.32 7.24
C ALA A 118 0.07 -10.52 8.48
N SER A 119 -0.21 -11.52 9.32
CA SER A 119 0.65 -11.87 10.45
C SER A 119 2.06 -12.28 10.00
N LEU A 120 2.18 -13.00 8.90
CA LEU A 120 3.47 -13.44 8.36
C LEU A 120 4.28 -12.27 7.80
N ALA A 121 3.61 -11.32 7.12
CA ALA A 121 4.25 -10.07 6.69
C ALA A 121 4.77 -9.26 7.88
N LEU A 122 3.97 -9.11 8.95
CA LEU A 122 4.41 -8.42 10.18
C LEU A 122 5.62 -9.11 10.83
N ALA A 123 5.62 -10.44 10.87
CA ALA A 123 6.76 -11.21 11.37
C ALA A 123 8.00 -11.01 10.51
N GLY A 124 7.87 -11.05 9.18
CA GLY A 124 8.95 -10.79 8.23
C GLY A 124 9.54 -9.38 8.35
N MET A 125 8.71 -8.39 8.64
CA MET A 125 9.12 -7.00 8.88
C MET A 125 9.69 -6.77 10.29
N GLY A 126 9.66 -7.77 11.18
CA GLY A 126 10.03 -7.60 12.58
C GLY A 126 9.08 -6.71 13.37
N ALA A 127 7.87 -6.49 12.88
CA ALA A 127 6.85 -5.58 13.43
C ALA A 127 5.76 -6.32 14.24
N THR A 128 6.16 -7.35 14.99
CA THR A 128 5.25 -8.09 15.87
C THR A 128 5.07 -7.36 17.20
N ARG A 129 4.00 -7.71 17.94
CA ARG A 129 3.76 -7.20 19.30
C ARG A 129 4.95 -7.43 20.23
N GLU A 130 5.59 -8.60 20.10
CA GLU A 130 6.70 -9.02 20.95
C GLU A 130 7.96 -8.18 20.73
N THR A 131 8.25 -7.80 19.48
CA THR A 131 9.41 -6.94 19.17
C THR A 131 9.16 -5.50 19.61
N THR A 132 7.96 -4.96 19.38
CA THR A 132 7.60 -3.60 19.78
C THR A 132 7.53 -3.42 21.31
N ASP A 133 7.04 -4.42 22.05
CA ASP A 133 7.02 -4.38 23.51
C ASP A 133 8.42 -4.55 24.14
N ASN A 134 9.30 -5.34 23.51
CA ASN A 134 10.69 -5.50 23.98
C ASN A 134 11.51 -4.21 23.84
N TYR A 135 11.37 -3.47 22.73
CA TYR A 135 12.03 -2.18 22.57
C TYR A 135 11.58 -1.16 23.63
N ARG A 136 10.28 -1.11 23.95
CA ARG A 136 9.76 -0.25 25.03
C ARG A 136 10.35 -0.60 26.39
N ARG A 137 10.52 -1.89 26.70
CA ARG A 137 11.10 -2.32 27.98
C ARG A 137 12.58 -1.95 28.09
N ILE A 138 13.38 -2.15 27.03
CA ILE A 138 14.82 -1.84 27.06
C ILE A 138 15.05 -0.34 27.29
N HIS A 139 14.26 0.54 26.66
CA HIS A 139 14.36 1.98 26.87
C HIS A 139 14.01 2.44 28.30
N LEU A 140 13.16 1.70 29.02
CA LEU A 140 12.82 2.02 30.40
C LEU A 140 13.93 1.63 31.39
N TYR A 141 14.76 0.63 31.06
CA TYR A 141 15.91 0.22 31.90
C TYR A 141 17.21 0.96 31.56
N ALA A 142 17.31 1.61 30.39
CA ALA A 142 18.48 2.40 30.01
C ALA A 142 18.49 3.83 30.58
N ILE A 143 17.40 4.23 31.24
CA ILE A 143 17.28 5.48 32.00
C ILE A 143 17.18 5.11 33.49
N SER A 144 18.27 4.60 34.06
CA SER A 144 18.43 4.36 35.49
C SER A 144 19.90 4.47 35.87
#